data_AF-A0A380P1L3-F1
#
_entry.id   AF-A0A380P1L3-F1
#
_cell.length_a   1.000
_cell.length_b   1.000
_cell.length_c   1.000
_cell.angle_alpha   90.00
_cell.angle_beta   90.00
_cell.angle_gamma   90.00
#
_symmetry.space_group_name_H-M   'P 1'
#
loop_
_entity.id
_entity.type
_entity.pdbx_description
1 polymer ?
#
loop_
_entity_poly.entity_id
_entity_poly.type
_entity_poly.pdbx_seq_one_letter_code
_entity_poly.pdbx_strand_id
1 'polypeptide(L)'
;MESGVDQFIRYIPDFEEYTNDSELIGDYFELTGGTIVTSFSDLLTSFNQPQSPIENKAFLMTYFFGYEKTTTIDYLIEDADAAQPRHRQYPELHTFDILIP
;
A
#
# COMPACT_ATOMS: atom_id res chain seq x y z
N MET A 1 6.27 -2.31 -6.99
CA MET A 1 7.40 -2.00 -7.89
C MET A 1 8.37 -3.15 -7.78
N GLU A 2 8.74 -3.78 -8.88
CA GLU A 2 9.86 -4.73 -8.84
C GLU A 2 11.16 -3.95 -8.67
N SER A 3 12.06 -4.47 -7.83
CA SER A 3 13.30 -3.80 -7.41
C SER A 3 14.22 -3.32 -8.55
N GLY A 4 14.03 -3.82 -9.78
CA GLY A 4 14.84 -3.48 -10.95
C GLY A 4 14.24 -2.47 -11.93
N VAL A 5 13.02 -1.96 -11.69
CA VAL A 5 12.37 -1.05 -12.65
C VAL A 5 12.72 0.40 -12.31
N ASP A 6 13.38 1.10 -13.24
CA ASP A 6 13.76 2.52 -13.09
C ASP A 6 12.76 3.48 -13.76
N GLN A 7 11.97 2.96 -14.70
CA GLN A 7 11.02 3.70 -15.53
C GLN A 7 9.76 2.86 -15.68
N PHE A 8 8.58 3.47 -15.46
CA PHE A 8 7.29 2.79 -15.56
C PHE A 8 6.21 3.76 -16.03
N ILE A 9 5.25 3.26 -16.82
CA ILE A 9 4.03 3.98 -17.23
C ILE A 9 2.87 3.39 -16.44
N ARG A 10 2.15 4.23 -15.71
CA ARG A 10 0.93 3.85 -15.00
C ARG A 10 -0.30 4.35 -15.75
N TYR A 11 -1.07 3.42 -16.31
CA TYR A 11 -2.34 3.72 -16.96
C TYR A 11 -3.51 3.59 -15.97
N ILE A 12 -4.25 4.68 -15.76
CA ILE A 12 -5.38 4.77 -14.83
C ILE A 12 -6.54 5.60 -15.43
N PRO A 13 -7.34 5.00 -16.32
CA PRO A 13 -8.36 5.75 -17.07
C PRO A 13 -9.60 6.17 -16.27
N ASP A 14 -9.85 5.52 -15.16
CA ASP A 14 -11.05 5.62 -14.31
C ASP A 14 -10.72 6.11 -12.89
N PHE A 15 -9.52 6.68 -12.69
CA PHE A 15 -9.05 7.12 -11.37
C PHE A 15 -10.03 8.07 -10.69
N GLU A 16 -10.48 9.11 -11.41
CA GLU A 16 -11.40 10.11 -10.86
C GLU A 16 -12.73 9.48 -10.41
N GLU A 17 -13.25 8.51 -11.17
CA GLU A 17 -14.49 7.78 -10.84
C GLU A 17 -14.34 6.97 -9.55
N TYR A 18 -13.18 6.35 -9.34
CA TYR A 18 -12.88 5.59 -8.12
C TYR A 18 -12.53 6.45 -6.89
N THR A 19 -11.99 7.66 -7.10
CA THR A 19 -11.55 8.53 -5.99
C THR A 19 -12.64 9.34 -5.33
N ASN A 20 -13.74 9.59 -6.05
CA ASN A 20 -14.85 10.38 -5.51
C ASN A 20 -15.58 9.67 -4.34
N ASP A 21 -15.46 8.35 -4.23
CA ASP A 21 -16.14 7.53 -3.22
C ASP A 21 -15.20 7.04 -2.09
N SER A 22 -13.92 7.42 -2.09
CA SER A 22 -12.95 6.86 -1.15
C SER A 22 -12.01 7.92 -0.54
N GLU A 23 -12.25 8.24 0.74
CA GLU A 23 -11.40 9.12 1.56
C GLU A 23 -9.95 8.62 1.73
N LEU A 24 -9.67 7.36 1.35
CA LEU A 24 -8.38 6.69 1.54
C LEU A 24 -7.39 6.83 0.37
N ILE A 25 -7.74 7.57 -0.69
CA ILE A 25 -6.94 7.62 -1.93
C ILE A 25 -6.02 8.86 -2.01
N GLY A 26 -6.06 9.74 -0.99
CA GLY A 26 -5.29 11.01 -0.95
C GLY A 26 -3.81 10.87 -1.30
N ASP A 27 -3.18 9.76 -0.90
CA ASP A 27 -1.73 9.58 -1.05
C ASP A 27 -1.34 8.82 -2.34
N TYR A 28 -2.29 8.50 -3.23
CA TYR A 28 -2.02 7.62 -4.37
C TYR A 28 -0.93 8.15 -5.30
N PHE A 29 -0.98 9.44 -5.63
CA PHE A 29 0.03 10.07 -6.48
C PHE A 29 1.37 10.26 -5.76
N GLU A 30 1.34 10.47 -4.45
CA GLU A 30 2.54 10.62 -3.61
C GLU A 30 3.29 9.30 -3.41
N LEU A 31 2.53 8.20 -3.31
CA LEU A 31 3.02 6.83 -3.14
C LEU A 31 3.21 6.08 -4.47
N THR A 32 3.14 6.81 -5.58
CA THR A 32 3.38 6.30 -6.93
C THR A 32 4.55 7.02 -7.57
N GLY A 33 5.17 6.37 -8.56
CA GLY A 33 6.25 6.96 -9.34
C GLY A 33 6.13 6.54 -10.81
N GLY A 34 6.79 7.30 -11.68
CA GLY A 34 6.75 7.10 -13.13
C GLY A 34 5.70 7.97 -13.83
N THR A 35 5.55 7.76 -15.14
CA THR A 35 4.64 8.55 -15.97
C THR A 35 3.21 8.07 -15.77
N ILE A 36 2.31 8.99 -15.47
CA ILE A 36 0.89 8.69 -15.29
C ILE A 36 0.13 9.09 -16.54
N VAL A 37 -0.70 8.17 -17.04
CA VAL A 37 -1.56 8.37 -18.21
C VAL A 37 -2.99 7.97 -17.88
N THR A 38 -3.96 8.81 -18.23
CA THR A 38 -5.39 8.60 -17.95
C THR A 38 -6.20 8.40 -19.23
N SER A 39 -5.60 8.56 -20.41
CA SER A 39 -6.24 8.29 -21.69
C SER A 39 -5.47 7.25 -22.50
N PHE A 40 -6.20 6.50 -23.33
CA PHE A 40 -5.59 5.53 -24.24
C PHE A 40 -4.67 6.22 -25.27
N SER A 41 -5.00 7.46 -25.67
CA SER A 41 -4.17 8.26 -26.58
C SER A 41 -2.83 8.62 -25.95
N ASP A 42 -2.83 9.01 -24.67
CA ASP A 42 -1.59 9.35 -23.95
C ASP A 42 -0.75 8.11 -23.69
N LEU A 43 -1.38 6.97 -23.43
CA LEU A 43 -0.70 5.67 -23.34
C LEU A 43 0.04 5.34 -24.65
N LEU A 44 -0.63 5.43 -25.81
CA LEU A 44 0.01 5.19 -27.11
C LEU A 44 1.17 6.15 -27.38
N THR A 45 1.03 7.41 -26.98
CA THR A 45 2.07 8.43 -27.15
C THR A 45 3.27 8.12 -26.24
N SER A 46 3.02 7.71 -25.00
CA SER A 46 4.06 7.41 -24.01
C SER A 46 4.98 6.26 -24.43
N PHE A 47 4.49 5.25 -25.16
CA PHE A 47 5.35 4.16 -25.68
C PHE A 47 6.47 4.65 -26.61
N ASN A 48 6.27 5.79 -27.28
CA ASN A 48 7.21 6.35 -28.24
C ASN A 48 8.10 7.45 -27.64
N GLN A 49 7.98 7.71 -26.34
CA GLN A 49 8.73 8.75 -25.64
C GLN A 49 9.63 8.15 -24.55
N PRO A 50 10.82 8.71 -24.33
CA PRO A 50 11.65 8.33 -23.19
C PRO A 50 10.90 8.62 -21.90
N GLN A 51 10.81 7.62 -21.03
CA GLN A 51 10.13 7.74 -19.75
C GLN A 51 11.02 8.44 -18.72
N SER A 52 10.43 9.29 -17.89
CA SER A 52 11.16 9.88 -16.79
C SER A 52 11.52 8.79 -15.76
N PRO A 53 12.74 8.82 -15.21
CA PRO A 53 13.08 7.96 -14.09
C PRO A 53 12.22 8.28 -12.87
N ILE A 54 11.99 7.28 -12.03
CA ILE A 54 11.19 7.45 -10.81
C ILE A 54 11.98 8.27 -9.78
N GLU A 55 11.64 9.55 -9.60
CA GLU A 55 12.36 10.48 -8.72
C GLU A 55 12.30 10.08 -7.24
N ASN A 56 11.15 9.59 -6.77
CA ASN A 56 10.90 9.17 -5.39
C ASN A 56 11.26 7.69 -5.13
N LYS A 57 12.02 7.03 -6.01
CA LYS A 57 12.28 5.57 -5.93
C LYS A 57 12.84 5.13 -4.58
N ALA A 58 13.83 5.84 -4.04
CA ALA A 58 14.44 5.49 -2.75
C ALA A 58 13.43 5.58 -1.58
N PHE A 59 12.58 6.61 -1.60
CA PHE A 59 11.49 6.77 -0.64
C PHE A 59 10.48 5.63 -0.77
N LEU A 60 9.98 5.36 -1.98
CA LEU A 60 9.01 4.29 -2.21
C LEU A 60 9.57 2.91 -1.83
N MET A 61 10.84 2.65 -2.15
CA MET A 61 11.50 1.41 -1.75
C MET A 61 11.59 1.28 -0.23
N THR A 62 11.90 2.37 0.47
CA THR A 62 11.96 2.36 1.93
C THR A 62 10.57 2.27 2.57
N TYR A 63 9.57 2.97 2.01
CA TYR A 63 8.21 2.99 2.51
C TYR A 63 7.53 1.62 2.38
N PHE A 64 7.66 0.96 1.22
CA PHE A 64 7.03 -0.34 0.98
C PHE A 64 7.87 -1.53 1.43
N PHE A 65 9.21 -1.44 1.35
CA PHE A 65 10.11 -2.58 1.59
C PHE A 65 11.14 -2.35 2.70
N GLY A 66 11.18 -1.17 3.33
CA GLY A 66 12.08 -0.91 4.45
C GLY A 66 11.78 -1.73 5.71
N TYR A 67 10.61 -2.37 5.77
CA TYR A 67 10.22 -3.32 6.80
C TYR A 67 10.69 -4.75 6.54
N GLU A 68 11.44 -5.03 5.47
CA GLU A 68 12.14 -6.31 5.27
C GLU A 68 13.29 -6.49 6.29
N LYS A 69 12.98 -6.38 7.58
CA LYS A 69 13.75 -7.06 8.62
C LYS A 69 13.27 -8.50 8.66
N THR A 70 13.93 -9.38 7.90
CA THR A 70 14.16 -10.81 8.23
C THR A 70 13.01 -11.61 8.84
N THR A 71 11.75 -11.22 8.61
CA THR A 71 10.57 -11.92 9.12
C THR A 71 10.03 -12.66 7.91
N THR A 72 10.75 -13.71 7.54
CA THR A 72 10.30 -14.61 6.47
C THR A 72 9.05 -15.34 6.94
N ILE A 73 8.35 -15.98 6.00
CA ILE A 73 7.26 -16.89 6.35
C ILE A 73 7.73 -17.94 7.38
N ASP A 74 9.01 -18.35 7.34
CA ASP A 74 9.58 -19.28 8.32
C ASP A 74 9.57 -18.72 9.75
N TYR A 75 9.87 -17.43 9.93
CA TYR A 75 9.76 -16.80 11.26
C TYR A 75 8.31 -16.81 11.77
N LEU A 76 7.34 -16.55 10.90
CA LEU A 76 5.92 -16.61 11.26
C LEU A 76 5.48 -18.03 11.67
N ILE A 77 6.00 -19.05 10.97
CA ILE A 77 5.76 -20.46 11.30
C ILE A 77 6.37 -20.78 12.66
N GLU A 78 7.63 -20.42 12.90
CA GLU A 78 8.32 -20.66 14.17
C GLU A 78 7.65 -19.94 15.35
N ASP A 79 7.23 -18.69 15.19
CA ASP A 79 6.54 -17.92 16.24
C ASP A 79 5.16 -18.51 16.56
N ALA A 80 4.42 -18.98 15.55
CA ALA A 80 3.14 -19.65 15.72
C ALA A 80 3.29 -21.01 16.43
N ASP A 81 4.30 -21.81 16.06
CA ASP A 81 4.59 -23.09 16.71
C ASP A 81 5.08 -22.90 18.16
N ALA A 82 5.81 -21.81 18.43
CA ALA A 82 6.27 -21.46 19.77
C ALA A 82 5.20 -20.78 20.64
N ALA A 83 4.08 -20.36 20.06
CA ALA A 83 3.02 -19.67 20.78
C ALA A 83 2.34 -20.62 21.77
N GLN A 84 2.39 -20.26 23.06
CA GLN A 84 1.72 -21.00 24.11
C GLN A 84 0.54 -20.22 24.70
N PRO A 85 -0.58 -20.89 25.05
CA PRO A 85 -1.71 -20.25 25.71
C PRO A 85 -1.27 -19.58 27.00
N ARG A 86 -1.35 -18.24 27.04
CA ARG A 86 -1.13 -17.48 28.27
C ARG A 86 -2.46 -17.26 28.94
N HIS A 87 -2.69 -17.88 30.09
CA HIS A 87 -3.77 -17.50 30.98
C HIS A 87 -3.46 -16.12 31.57
N ARG A 88 -4.03 -15.08 30.96
CA ARG A 88 -4.03 -13.72 31.50
C ARG A 88 -5.41 -13.44 32.07
N GLN A 89 -5.46 -12.96 33.31
CA GLN A 89 -6.66 -12.29 33.80
C GLN A 89 -6.75 -10.94 33.07
N TYR A 90 -7.77 -10.82 32.23
CA TYR A 90 -8.11 -9.55 31.60
C TYR A 90 -9.06 -8.77 32.51
N PRO A 91 -9.03 -7.42 32.46
CA PRO A 91 -10.00 -6.61 33.17
C PRO A 91 -11.42 -7.00 32.74
N GLU A 92 -12.32 -7.13 33.72
CA GLU A 92 -13.73 -7.38 33.46
C GLU A 92 -14.37 -6.07 32.96
N LEU A 93 -14.91 -6.09 31.74
CA LEU A 93 -15.61 -4.94 31.17
C LEU A 93 -17.08 -5.02 31.57
N HIS A 94 -17.50 -4.15 32.48
CA HIS A 94 -18.91 -3.98 32.80
C HIS A 94 -19.54 -2.99 31.82
N THR A 95 -20.54 -3.45 31.08
CA THR A 95 -21.35 -2.61 30.17
C THR A 95 -22.77 -2.53 30.71
N PHE A 96 -23.37 -1.35 30.65
CA PHE A 96 -24.75 -1.12 31.05
C PHE A 96 -25.46 -0.34 29.96
N ASP A 97 -26.59 -0.84 29.48
CA ASP A 97 -27.46 -0.10 28.59
C ASP A 97 -28.36 0.82 29.43
N ILE A 98 -28.20 2.12 29.24
CA ILE A 98 -29.04 3.14 29.90
C ILE A 98 -30.05 3.64 28.87
N LEU A 99 -31.32 3.30 29.07
CA LEU A 99 -32.42 3.81 28.28
C LEU A 99 -33.06 5.00 29.00
N ILE A 100 -33.07 6.16 28.34
CA ILE A 100 -33.72 7.38 28.83
C ILE A 100 -35.03 7.57 28.04
N PRO A 101 -36.18 7.79 28.70
CA PRO A 101 -37.49 7.97 28.05
C PRO A 101 -37.62 9.31 27.30
#